data_AF-A0A7X7BHS0-F1
#
_entry.id   AF-A0A7X7BHS0-F1
#
_cell.length_a   1.000
_cell.length_b   1.000
_cell.length_c   1.000
_cell.angle_alpha   90.00
_cell.angle_beta   90.00
_cell.angle_gamma   90.00
#
_symmetry.space_group_name_H-M   'P 1'
#
loop_
_entity.id
_entity.type
_entity.pdbx_description
1 polymer ?
#
loop_
_entity_poly.entity_id
_entity_poly.type
_entity_poly.pdbx_seq_one_letter_code
_entity_poly.pdbx_strand_id
1 'polypeptide(L)'
;MLKGLKEKLNLTKTANDALSYKSTTSYVLDLFALGASSRRMSRDALAELISKALTEDFNLALRVIFYLADIRGGLGERDFFKLALLLISKLYPNITEKLFPLIPEYGRWDYLYIFVDTPHEEKMFKFLREEHEQCMKNNQTSLMYKWLKSVNASNPETNRLGKRTAKAFNLSEKEYRKLLSQKRKELKLVERYMSQNEWEKINYEHVPSKASILYRRAFLRHDEERYAAYIRSLRNHEVKMNTSTLYPHDIIARYIDNGLEYDETLELAWQNLPDYTEEKNDNVLSIIDVSGSMFQEVSPNSSTKAIDVAIGLGIYFAERINGPYKNHFLTFSEEPELVEIKGETLAQKIFNVSNANWGLNTNIGRVFDVILETVLEKKLTQAELPNKLLIISDMQFDHVEGGYTPYTTFKLRYEKHGYQLPQVIFWQVNAQRVQVPVTLLDNGTALISGYSPITLKSILGNVIPNPYEIMLSTVMTPRYDYAIEQINK
;
A
#
# COMPACT_ATOMS: atom_id res chain seq x y z
N MET A 1 -20.43 24.78 23.33
CA MET A 1 -20.90 25.33 22.04
C MET A 1 -19.91 25.09 20.91
N LEU A 2 -18.68 25.65 20.95
CA LEU A 2 -17.72 25.52 19.84
C LEU A 2 -17.39 24.07 19.45
N LYS A 3 -17.11 23.18 20.41
CA LYS A 3 -16.87 21.74 20.15
C LYS A 3 -18.06 21.07 19.44
N GLY A 4 -19.27 21.25 19.98
CA GLY A 4 -20.49 20.71 19.37
C GLY A 4 -20.80 21.28 17.98
N LEU A 5 -20.46 22.56 17.71
CA LEU A 5 -20.56 23.12 16.35
C LEU A 5 -19.57 22.47 15.40
N LYS A 6 -18.32 22.27 15.82
CA LYS A 6 -17.32 21.57 15.01
C LYS A 6 -17.76 20.14 14.69
N GLU A 7 -18.23 19.39 15.68
CA GLU A 7 -18.75 18.03 15.51
C GLU A 7 -19.95 17.99 14.55
N LYS A 8 -20.93 18.87 14.74
CA LYS A 8 -22.13 18.94 13.88
C LYS A 8 -21.80 19.32 12.43
N LEU A 9 -20.84 20.24 12.22
CA LEU A 9 -20.43 20.69 10.89
C LEU A 9 -19.45 19.73 10.20
N ASN A 10 -18.87 18.79 10.95
CA ASN A 10 -17.97 17.75 10.43
C ASN A 10 -18.72 16.58 9.77
N LEU A 11 -20.06 16.57 9.79
CA LEU A 11 -20.84 15.53 9.11
C LEU A 11 -20.93 15.76 7.60
N THR A 12 -20.90 14.66 6.86
CA THR A 12 -21.11 14.56 5.40
C THR A 12 -21.86 13.27 5.08
N LYS A 13 -22.10 13.02 3.79
CA LYS A 13 -22.63 11.75 3.30
C LYS A 13 -21.67 11.05 2.32
N THR A 14 -21.71 9.71 2.30
CA THR A 14 -21.10 8.87 1.25
C THR A 14 -21.83 9.06 -0.09
N ALA A 15 -21.29 8.49 -1.17
CA ALA A 15 -22.01 8.38 -2.44
C ALA A 15 -23.32 7.56 -2.31
N ASN A 16 -23.40 6.67 -1.32
CA ASN A 16 -24.55 5.82 -1.01
C ASN A 16 -25.42 6.37 0.14
N ASP A 17 -25.39 7.69 0.38
CA ASP A 17 -26.22 8.45 1.33
C ASP A 17 -26.05 8.11 2.83
N ALA A 18 -24.98 7.42 3.21
CA ALA A 18 -24.64 7.17 4.62
C ALA A 18 -24.01 8.37 5.30
N LEU A 19 -24.41 8.64 6.54
CA LEU A 19 -23.74 9.64 7.37
C LEU A 19 -22.29 9.23 7.66
N SER A 20 -21.39 10.20 7.59
CA SER A 20 -19.96 10.01 7.76
C SER A 20 -19.28 11.34 8.11
N TYR A 21 -17.97 11.36 8.29
CA TYR A 21 -17.23 12.56 8.66
C TYR A 21 -16.39 13.11 7.50
N LYS A 22 -16.32 14.45 7.41
CA LYS A 22 -15.45 15.19 6.47
C LYS A 22 -13.98 15.07 6.84
N SER A 23 -13.69 14.77 8.10
CA SER A 23 -12.36 14.66 8.68
C SER A 23 -12.43 13.85 9.97
N THR A 24 -11.34 13.20 10.34
CA THR A 24 -11.15 12.60 11.66
C THR A 24 -11.01 13.64 12.76
N THR A 25 -10.99 14.93 12.40
CA THR A 25 -10.65 16.11 13.20
C THR A 25 -9.16 16.26 13.52
N SER A 26 -8.31 15.43 12.90
CA SER A 26 -6.87 15.66 12.68
C SER A 26 -6.55 15.48 11.20
N TYR A 27 -6.04 16.52 10.55
CA TYR A 27 -5.67 16.47 9.15
C TYR A 27 -4.47 15.55 8.89
N VAL A 28 -3.59 15.36 9.89
CA VAL A 28 -2.49 14.40 9.76
C VAL A 28 -3.01 12.97 9.78
N LEU A 29 -4.01 12.68 10.61
CA LEU A 29 -4.69 11.39 10.60
C LEU A 29 -5.50 11.18 9.32
N ASP A 30 -6.13 12.21 8.76
CA ASP A 30 -6.79 12.11 7.45
C ASP A 30 -5.79 11.73 6.35
N LEU A 31 -4.58 12.32 6.37
CA LEU A 31 -3.50 11.99 5.44
C LEU A 31 -3.06 10.53 5.58
N PHE A 32 -2.89 10.05 6.82
CA PHE A 32 -2.53 8.66 7.10
C PHE A 32 -3.61 7.68 6.64
N ALA A 33 -4.88 7.99 6.94
CA ALA A 33 -6.03 7.14 6.67
C ALA A 33 -6.40 7.06 5.17
N LEU A 34 -5.97 8.01 4.35
CA LEU A 34 -6.39 8.10 2.94
C LEU A 34 -5.23 8.04 1.94
N GLY A 35 -4.02 8.48 2.33
CA GLY A 35 -2.92 8.77 1.40
C GLY A 35 -2.48 7.61 0.51
N ALA A 36 -2.60 6.36 0.96
CA ALA A 36 -2.25 5.19 0.14
C ALA A 36 -3.39 4.61 -0.70
N SER A 37 -4.59 5.15 -0.54
CA SER A 37 -5.78 4.77 -1.31
C SER A 37 -6.24 5.85 -2.27
N SER A 38 -5.60 7.02 -2.25
CA SER A 38 -6.05 8.23 -2.91
C SER A 38 -5.66 8.35 -4.38
N ARG A 39 -5.38 7.23 -5.06
CA ARG A 39 -4.90 7.19 -6.46
C ARG A 39 -5.90 7.80 -7.46
N ARG A 40 -7.19 7.81 -7.11
CA ARG A 40 -8.28 8.38 -7.91
C ARG A 40 -8.72 9.77 -7.48
N MET A 41 -8.17 10.31 -6.38
CA MET A 41 -8.47 11.67 -5.95
C MET A 41 -7.89 12.68 -6.96
N SER A 42 -8.58 13.81 -7.12
CA SER A 42 -8.05 14.90 -7.95
C SER A 42 -6.75 15.43 -7.35
N ARG A 43 -5.87 15.97 -8.20
CA ARG A 43 -4.59 16.55 -7.75
C ARG A 43 -4.80 17.68 -6.76
N ASP A 44 -5.88 18.45 -6.91
CA ASP A 44 -6.23 19.55 -6.01
C ASP A 44 -6.68 19.02 -4.64
N ALA A 45 -7.53 17.99 -4.61
CA ALA A 45 -7.96 17.37 -3.35
C ALA A 45 -6.79 16.73 -2.60
N LEU A 46 -5.87 16.06 -3.32
CA LEU A 46 -4.63 15.54 -2.76
C LEU A 46 -3.74 16.65 -2.21
N ALA A 47 -3.60 17.75 -2.96
CA ALA A 47 -2.80 18.88 -2.53
C ALA A 47 -3.37 19.55 -1.28
N GLU A 48 -4.69 19.66 -1.19
CA GLU A 48 -5.38 20.16 0.00
C GLU A 48 -5.16 19.24 1.20
N LEU A 49 -5.32 17.92 1.04
CA LEU A 49 -5.10 16.92 2.08
C LEU A 49 -3.67 17.02 2.65
N ILE A 50 -2.66 17.05 1.78
CA ILE A 50 -1.25 17.17 2.16
C ILE A 50 -0.97 18.52 2.84
N SER A 51 -1.46 19.62 2.27
CA SER A 51 -1.18 20.96 2.77
C SER A 51 -1.80 21.20 4.15
N LYS A 52 -3.02 20.70 4.39
CA LYS A 52 -3.66 20.77 5.70
C LYS A 52 -2.88 19.99 6.76
N ALA A 53 -2.44 18.78 6.45
CA ALA A 53 -1.63 17.97 7.35
C ALA A 53 -0.30 18.66 7.71
N LEU A 54 0.43 19.16 6.70
CA LEU A 54 1.70 19.89 6.91
C LEU A 54 1.51 21.17 7.73
N THR A 55 0.36 21.83 7.61
CA THR A 55 0.03 23.03 8.39
C THR A 55 -0.35 22.71 9.83
N GLU A 56 -1.04 21.59 10.06
CA GLU A 56 -1.45 21.13 11.40
C GLU A 56 -0.24 20.71 12.25
N ASP A 57 0.59 19.80 11.73
CA ASP A 57 1.83 19.37 12.37
C ASP A 57 2.82 18.95 11.29
N PHE A 58 3.77 19.84 11.00
CA PHE A 58 4.76 19.64 9.95
C PHE A 58 5.58 18.36 10.15
N ASN A 59 6.05 18.08 11.36
CA ASN A 59 6.93 16.94 11.63
C ASN A 59 6.16 15.64 11.56
N LEU A 60 4.97 15.58 12.16
CA LEU A 60 4.15 14.37 12.13
C LEU A 60 3.64 14.08 10.71
N ALA A 61 3.18 15.10 9.98
CA ALA A 61 2.78 14.95 8.59
C ALA A 61 3.93 14.44 7.71
N LEU A 62 5.15 14.92 7.94
CA LEU A 62 6.29 14.47 7.17
C LEU A 62 6.67 13.02 7.45
N ARG A 63 6.56 12.57 8.71
CA ARG A 63 6.69 11.13 9.05
C ARG A 63 5.66 10.30 8.31
N VAL A 64 4.40 10.75 8.27
CA VAL A 64 3.34 10.09 7.48
C VAL A 64 3.70 10.05 6.00
N ILE A 65 4.15 11.16 5.40
CA ILE A 65 4.54 11.21 3.97
C ILE A 65 5.67 10.21 3.66
N PHE A 66 6.69 10.12 4.52
CA PHE A 66 7.77 9.14 4.32
C PHE A 66 7.32 7.70 4.56
N TYR A 67 6.43 7.46 5.52
CA TYR A 67 5.78 6.16 5.70
C TYR A 67 4.98 5.74 4.46
N LEU A 68 4.18 6.65 3.89
CA LEU A 68 3.45 6.39 2.65
C LEU A 68 4.42 6.08 1.50
N ALA A 69 5.58 6.72 1.44
CA ALA A 69 6.58 6.53 0.39
C ALA A 69 7.43 5.26 0.53
N ASP A 70 7.69 4.80 1.76
CA ASP A 70 8.69 3.77 2.07
C ASP A 70 8.34 2.42 1.45
N ILE A 71 9.13 1.97 0.48
CA ILE A 71 8.92 0.68 -0.20
C ILE A 71 9.33 -0.54 0.64
N ARG A 72 10.04 -0.35 1.75
CA ARG A 72 10.56 -1.42 2.61
C ARG A 72 9.81 -1.51 3.94
N GLY A 73 9.56 -0.36 4.55
CA GLY A 73 8.94 -0.25 5.87
C GLY A 73 7.51 0.28 5.87
N GLY A 74 7.00 0.73 4.71
CA GLY A 74 5.71 1.41 4.61
C GLY A 74 4.89 0.96 3.40
N LEU A 75 4.27 1.92 2.71
CA LEU A 75 3.23 1.62 1.70
C LEU A 75 3.71 1.70 0.25
N GLY A 76 4.84 2.37 -0.01
CA GLY A 76 5.45 2.43 -1.33
C GLY A 76 4.70 3.30 -2.37
N GLU A 77 3.98 4.32 -1.92
CA GLU A 77 3.11 5.20 -2.72
C GLU A 77 3.89 6.23 -3.55
N ARG A 78 4.17 5.85 -4.79
CA ARG A 78 5.13 6.57 -5.66
C ARG A 78 4.64 7.94 -6.11
N ASP A 79 3.45 8.01 -6.70
CA ASP A 79 2.97 9.24 -7.32
C ASP A 79 2.44 10.23 -6.28
N PHE A 80 1.87 9.71 -5.19
CA PHE A 80 1.58 10.48 -3.99
C PHE A 80 2.86 11.16 -3.46
N PHE A 81 3.94 10.39 -3.27
CA PHE A 81 5.19 10.95 -2.72
C PHE A 81 5.79 12.04 -3.60
N LYS A 82 5.80 11.85 -4.94
CA LYS A 82 6.25 12.89 -5.88
C LYS A 82 5.42 14.17 -5.76
N LEU A 83 4.10 14.06 -5.63
CA LEU A 83 3.22 15.20 -5.44
C LEU A 83 3.50 15.90 -4.10
N ALA A 84 3.65 15.12 -3.02
CA ALA A 84 3.96 15.65 -1.69
C ALA A 84 5.30 16.41 -1.70
N LEU A 85 6.35 15.86 -2.30
CA LEU A 85 7.64 16.53 -2.45
C LEU A 85 7.54 17.84 -3.25
N LEU A 86 6.79 17.86 -4.34
CA LEU A 86 6.55 19.08 -5.11
C LEU A 86 5.80 20.15 -4.29
N LEU A 87 4.82 19.76 -3.48
CA LEU A 87 4.10 20.67 -2.60
C LEU A 87 5.01 21.21 -1.50
N ILE A 88 5.78 20.34 -0.84
CA ILE A 88 6.77 20.76 0.16
C ILE A 88 7.77 21.73 -0.47
N SER A 89 8.20 21.49 -1.71
CA SER A 89 9.16 22.39 -2.37
C SER A 89 8.64 23.81 -2.63
N LYS A 90 7.32 23.95 -2.74
CA LYS A 90 6.63 25.23 -2.91
C LYS A 90 6.33 25.91 -1.57
N LEU A 91 5.86 25.14 -0.58
CA LEU A 91 5.43 25.65 0.72
C LEU A 91 6.60 25.92 1.67
N TYR A 92 7.64 25.09 1.61
CA TYR A 92 8.80 25.11 2.50
C TYR A 92 10.10 25.02 1.69
N PRO A 93 10.42 26.03 0.85
CA PRO A 93 11.60 25.98 -0.03
C PRO A 93 12.90 25.77 0.77
N ASN A 94 13.03 26.36 1.96
CA ASN A 94 14.25 26.33 2.78
C ASN A 94 14.67 24.93 3.26
N ILE A 95 13.76 23.95 3.29
CA ILE A 95 14.06 22.58 3.75
C ILE A 95 14.16 21.58 2.59
N THR A 96 13.82 21.99 1.37
CA THR A 96 13.65 21.05 0.24
C THR A 96 14.93 20.30 -0.07
N GLU A 97 16.07 20.99 -0.03
CA GLU A 97 17.39 20.40 -0.28
C GLU A 97 17.78 19.35 0.76
N LYS A 98 17.34 19.53 2.01
CA LYS A 98 17.58 18.56 3.08
C LYS A 98 16.83 17.24 2.84
N LEU A 99 15.81 17.25 1.98
CA LEU A 99 15.08 16.04 1.59
C LEU A 99 15.82 15.21 0.54
N PHE A 100 16.78 15.77 -0.21
CA PHE A 100 17.40 15.04 -1.32
C PHE A 100 18.05 13.71 -0.92
N PRO A 101 18.79 13.61 0.20
CA PRO A 101 19.33 12.32 0.65
C PRO A 101 18.25 11.34 1.10
N LEU A 102 17.10 11.84 1.58
CA LEU A 102 15.99 11.02 2.07
C LEU A 102 15.19 10.40 0.92
N ILE A 103 15.06 11.09 -0.22
CA ILE A 103 14.27 10.63 -1.37
C ILE A 103 14.67 9.24 -1.87
N PRO A 104 15.96 8.93 -2.14
CA PRO A 104 16.37 7.59 -2.54
C PRO A 104 16.36 6.57 -1.39
N GLU A 105 16.40 7.01 -0.13
CA GLU A 105 16.37 6.14 1.05
C GLU A 105 14.98 5.54 1.30
N TYR A 106 13.91 6.32 1.10
CA TYR A 106 12.52 5.83 1.22
C TYR A 106 11.91 5.45 -0.15
N GLY A 107 12.45 5.97 -1.25
CA GLY A 107 11.88 5.80 -2.57
C GLY A 107 12.90 5.40 -3.62
N ARG A 108 13.05 6.26 -4.63
CA ARG A 108 13.91 6.01 -5.80
C ARG A 108 14.66 7.26 -6.20
N TRP A 109 15.88 7.06 -6.69
CA TRP A 109 16.73 8.13 -7.20
C TRP A 109 16.09 8.96 -8.32
N ASP A 110 15.26 8.36 -9.18
CA ASP A 110 14.64 9.13 -10.26
C ASP A 110 13.52 10.07 -9.81
N TYR A 111 13.09 10.01 -8.54
CA TYR A 111 12.14 10.97 -8.00
C TYR A 111 12.77 12.36 -7.86
N LEU A 112 14.09 12.49 -7.75
CA LEU A 112 14.78 13.78 -7.73
C LEU A 112 14.52 14.62 -8.99
N TYR A 113 14.24 13.97 -10.12
CA TYR A 113 13.93 14.69 -11.37
C TYR A 113 12.62 15.49 -11.32
N ILE A 114 11.77 15.33 -10.31
CA ILE A 114 10.60 16.20 -10.13
C ILE A 114 11.00 17.65 -9.87
N PHE A 115 12.21 17.90 -9.38
CA PHE A 115 12.71 19.26 -9.12
C PHE A 115 13.29 19.93 -10.37
N VAL A 116 13.31 19.25 -11.51
CA VAL A 116 13.66 19.87 -12.79
C VAL A 116 12.61 20.91 -13.16
N ASP A 117 13.07 22.05 -13.68
CA ASP A 117 12.25 23.24 -13.97
C ASP A 117 11.62 23.88 -12.71
N THR A 118 12.21 23.62 -11.54
CA THR A 118 11.87 24.28 -10.26
C THR A 118 13.06 25.10 -9.73
N PRO A 119 12.87 26.01 -8.75
CA PRO A 119 13.98 26.73 -8.12
C PRO A 119 15.05 25.84 -7.47
N HIS A 120 14.75 24.57 -7.23
CA HIS A 120 15.63 23.60 -6.59
C HIS A 120 16.48 22.78 -7.57
N GLU A 121 16.32 23.01 -8.87
CA GLU A 121 16.95 22.18 -9.89
C GLU A 121 18.48 22.17 -9.79
N GLU A 122 19.11 23.34 -9.76
CA GLU A 122 20.57 23.45 -9.77
C GLU A 122 21.19 22.69 -8.58
N LYS A 123 20.55 22.83 -7.42
CA LYS A 123 20.99 22.19 -6.19
C LYS A 123 20.74 20.68 -6.19
N MET A 124 19.63 20.23 -6.77
CA MET A 124 19.37 18.80 -6.99
C MET A 124 20.43 18.17 -7.90
N PHE A 125 20.79 18.84 -9.00
CA PHE A 125 21.85 18.35 -9.88
C PHE A 125 23.23 18.40 -9.24
N LYS A 126 23.50 19.40 -8.39
CA LYS A 126 24.70 19.45 -7.56
C LYS A 126 24.79 18.23 -6.64
N PHE A 127 23.71 17.90 -5.94
CA PHE A 127 23.63 16.71 -5.08
C PHE A 127 23.91 15.42 -5.87
N LEU A 128 23.27 15.20 -7.03
CA LEU A 128 23.52 14.02 -7.87
C LEU A 128 24.98 13.91 -8.33
N ARG A 129 25.62 15.04 -8.62
CA ARG A 129 27.04 15.09 -9.01
C ARG A 129 27.94 14.75 -7.82
N GLU A 130 27.69 15.30 -6.64
CA GLU A 130 28.47 14.99 -5.43
C GLU A 130 28.39 13.49 -5.08
N GLU A 131 27.21 12.90 -5.18
CA GLU A 131 27.01 11.45 -5.02
C GLU A 131 27.79 10.64 -6.08
N HIS A 132 27.80 11.11 -7.33
CA HIS A 132 28.60 10.50 -8.39
C HIS A 132 30.11 10.58 -8.08
N GLU A 133 30.62 11.75 -7.71
CA GLU A 133 32.02 11.99 -7.39
C GLU A 133 32.49 11.12 -6.20
N GLN A 134 31.66 11.00 -5.16
CA GLN A 134 31.93 10.11 -4.03
C GLN A 134 31.98 8.63 -4.45
N CYS A 135 31.03 8.18 -5.28
CA CYS A 135 31.05 6.82 -5.83
C CYS A 135 32.33 6.56 -6.62
N MET A 136 32.78 7.51 -7.43
CA MET A 136 34.01 7.38 -8.21
C MET A 136 35.24 7.35 -7.31
N LYS A 137 35.31 8.23 -6.31
CA LYS A 137 36.42 8.28 -5.33
C LYS A 137 36.56 6.98 -4.53
N ASN A 138 35.44 6.38 -4.13
CA ASN A 138 35.42 5.17 -3.32
C ASN A 138 35.43 3.87 -4.15
N ASN A 139 35.49 3.98 -5.48
CA ASN A 139 35.34 2.85 -6.41
C ASN A 139 34.07 2.00 -6.14
N GLN A 140 32.97 2.68 -5.85
CA GLN A 140 31.66 2.09 -5.53
C GLN A 140 30.66 2.31 -6.67
N THR A 141 29.64 1.46 -6.72
CA THR A 141 28.58 1.52 -7.72
C THR A 141 27.23 1.65 -7.03
N SER A 142 26.71 2.88 -6.98
CA SER A 142 25.42 3.21 -6.41
C SER A 142 24.24 2.76 -7.28
N LEU A 143 23.11 2.44 -6.65
CA LEU A 143 21.83 2.22 -7.33
C LEU A 143 21.33 3.47 -8.09
N MET A 144 21.89 4.66 -7.83
CA MET A 144 21.60 5.87 -8.59
C MET A 144 21.72 5.64 -10.10
N TYR A 145 22.76 4.94 -10.56
CA TYR A 145 23.00 4.70 -11.99
C TYR A 145 21.91 3.86 -12.67
N LYS A 146 21.16 3.05 -11.91
CA LYS A 146 19.95 2.36 -12.42
C LYS A 146 18.91 3.36 -12.89
N TRP A 147 18.76 4.46 -12.15
CA TRP A 147 17.64 5.39 -12.27
C TRP A 147 17.96 6.67 -13.05
N LEU A 148 19.24 7.06 -13.15
CA LEU A 148 19.67 8.19 -13.98
C LEU A 148 19.17 8.05 -15.42
N LYS A 149 18.68 9.15 -16.01
CA LYS A 149 18.06 9.11 -17.34
C LYS A 149 19.12 9.04 -18.44
N SER A 150 18.79 8.32 -19.52
CA SER A 150 19.71 8.07 -20.63
C SER A 150 19.59 9.13 -21.72
N VAL A 151 20.72 9.59 -22.25
CA VAL A 151 20.80 10.50 -23.42
C VAL A 151 20.40 9.84 -24.74
N ASN A 152 20.19 8.52 -24.75
CA ASN A 152 19.77 7.74 -25.93
C ASN A 152 18.36 7.15 -25.78
N ALA A 153 17.59 7.58 -24.77
CA ALA A 153 16.21 7.11 -24.63
C ALA A 153 15.36 7.60 -25.81
N SER A 154 14.46 6.73 -26.30
CA SER A 154 13.47 7.06 -27.33
C SER A 154 12.41 8.03 -26.82
N ASN A 155 12.10 7.99 -25.52
CA ASN A 155 11.20 8.94 -24.88
C ASN A 155 11.87 10.34 -24.79
N PRO A 156 11.28 11.40 -25.37
CA PRO A 156 11.89 12.73 -25.42
C PRO A 156 12.20 13.34 -24.06
N GLU A 157 11.31 13.18 -23.08
CA GLU A 157 11.55 13.69 -21.72
C GLU A 157 12.69 12.94 -21.03
N THR A 158 12.75 11.62 -21.17
CA THR A 158 13.88 10.83 -20.65
C THR A 158 15.20 11.26 -21.30
N ASN A 159 15.18 11.53 -22.62
CA ASN A 159 16.33 12.05 -23.34
C ASN A 159 16.78 13.41 -22.80
N ARG A 160 15.83 14.36 -22.67
CA ARG A 160 16.03 15.71 -22.13
C ARG A 160 16.67 15.66 -20.74
N LEU A 161 16.10 14.88 -19.83
CA LEU A 161 16.61 14.69 -18.48
C LEU A 161 18.01 14.07 -18.46
N GLY A 162 18.27 13.11 -19.35
CA GLY A 162 19.60 12.50 -19.51
C GLY A 162 20.66 13.52 -19.94
N LYS A 163 20.33 14.39 -20.89
CA LYS A 163 21.24 15.46 -21.36
C LYS A 163 21.52 16.49 -20.27
N ARG A 164 20.50 16.89 -19.50
CA ARG A 164 20.69 17.77 -18.33
C ARG A 164 21.60 17.13 -17.28
N THR A 165 21.44 15.83 -17.04
CA THR A 165 22.29 15.09 -16.09
C THR A 165 23.74 15.04 -16.57
N ALA A 166 23.97 14.75 -17.85
CA ALA A 166 25.31 14.76 -18.45
C ALA A 166 25.99 16.13 -18.28
N LYS A 167 25.26 17.21 -18.58
CA LYS A 167 25.74 18.58 -18.39
C LYS A 167 26.06 18.88 -16.93
N ALA A 168 25.20 18.48 -16.01
CA ALA A 168 25.41 18.66 -14.57
C ALA A 168 26.67 17.94 -14.06
N PHE A 169 27.00 16.79 -14.65
CA PHE A 169 28.19 16.00 -14.31
C PHE A 169 29.45 16.51 -15.03
N ASN A 170 29.36 17.59 -15.81
CA ASN A 170 30.44 18.10 -16.67
C ASN A 170 30.97 17.04 -17.66
N LEU A 171 30.09 16.18 -18.17
CA LEU A 171 30.43 15.14 -19.14
C LEU A 171 29.79 15.45 -20.50
N SER A 172 30.49 15.13 -21.58
CA SER A 172 29.85 15.04 -22.90
C SER A 172 28.79 13.93 -22.90
N GLU A 173 27.79 14.03 -23.79
CA GLU A 173 26.78 12.98 -23.93
C GLU A 173 27.40 11.60 -24.21
N LYS A 174 28.52 11.57 -24.95
CA LYS A 174 29.27 10.35 -25.25
C LYS A 174 29.90 9.74 -24.01
N GLU A 175 30.54 10.55 -23.17
CA GLU A 175 31.18 10.10 -21.92
C GLU A 175 30.14 9.63 -20.92
N TYR A 176 29.08 10.42 -20.72
CA TYR A 176 27.98 10.05 -19.82
C TYR A 176 27.31 8.73 -20.23
N ARG A 177 27.08 8.52 -21.53
CA ARG A 177 26.56 7.24 -22.04
C ARG A 177 27.48 6.07 -21.72
N LYS A 178 28.79 6.24 -21.89
CA LYS A 178 29.79 5.20 -21.56
C LYS A 178 29.80 4.92 -20.06
N LEU A 179 29.80 5.96 -19.23
CA LEU A 179 29.73 5.88 -17.77
C LEU A 179 28.48 5.08 -17.34
N LEU A 180 27.29 5.47 -17.80
CA LEU A 180 26.05 4.77 -17.47
C LEU A 180 26.09 3.30 -17.92
N SER A 181 26.59 3.01 -19.12
CA SER A 181 26.71 1.64 -19.62
C SER A 181 27.66 0.80 -18.75
N GLN A 182 28.80 1.37 -18.34
CA GLN A 182 29.74 0.72 -17.45
C GLN A 182 29.14 0.48 -16.06
N LYS A 183 28.62 1.52 -15.41
CA LYS A 183 28.05 1.41 -14.06
C LYS A 183 26.83 0.49 -14.00
N ARG A 184 25.97 0.49 -15.02
CA ARG A 184 24.86 -0.49 -15.12
C ARG A 184 25.33 -1.92 -15.38
N LYS A 185 26.52 -2.12 -15.95
CA LYS A 185 27.14 -3.46 -16.10
C LYS A 185 27.58 -3.99 -14.74
N GLU A 186 28.18 -3.13 -13.93
CA GLU A 186 28.61 -3.43 -12.56
C GLU A 186 27.41 -3.76 -11.64
N LEU A 187 26.25 -3.13 -11.87
CA LEU A 187 25.00 -3.41 -11.13
C LEU A 187 24.34 -4.76 -11.44
N LYS A 188 24.81 -5.52 -12.45
CA LYS A 188 24.28 -6.86 -12.81
C LYS A 188 22.74 -6.91 -12.94
N LEU A 189 22.15 -5.90 -13.59
CA LEU A 189 20.70 -5.78 -13.74
C LEU A 189 20.12 -6.92 -14.60
N VAL A 190 19.04 -7.56 -14.13
CA VAL A 190 18.42 -8.71 -14.84
C VAL A 190 17.95 -8.33 -16.23
N GLU A 191 17.32 -7.16 -16.38
CA GLU A 191 16.78 -6.68 -17.65
C GLU A 191 17.88 -6.50 -18.71
N ARG A 192 19.12 -6.21 -18.26
CA ARG A 192 20.27 -6.10 -19.14
C ARG A 192 20.66 -7.48 -19.69
N TYR A 193 20.83 -8.48 -18.82
CA TYR A 193 21.18 -9.83 -19.25
C TYR A 193 20.14 -10.38 -20.21
N MET A 194 18.84 -10.17 -19.92
CA MET A 194 17.75 -10.54 -20.83
C MET A 194 17.87 -9.84 -22.20
N SER A 195 18.11 -8.52 -22.22
CA SER A 195 18.24 -7.76 -23.48
C SER A 195 19.46 -8.13 -24.33
N GLN A 196 20.50 -8.69 -23.70
CA GLN A 196 21.74 -9.12 -24.36
C GLN A 196 21.73 -10.62 -24.68
N ASN A 197 20.62 -11.32 -24.38
CA ASN A 197 20.50 -12.76 -24.51
C ASN A 197 21.55 -13.56 -23.69
N GLU A 198 22.03 -12.97 -22.58
CA GLU A 198 23.02 -13.54 -21.66
C GLU A 198 22.34 -14.19 -20.44
N TRP A 199 21.38 -15.10 -20.68
CA TRP A 199 20.56 -15.74 -19.64
C TRP A 199 21.40 -16.54 -18.64
N GLU A 200 22.51 -17.12 -19.09
CA GLU A 200 23.47 -17.88 -18.29
C GLU A 200 24.06 -17.07 -17.12
N LYS A 201 24.07 -15.74 -17.23
CA LYS A 201 24.62 -14.84 -16.18
C LYS A 201 23.60 -14.44 -15.13
N ILE A 202 22.32 -14.74 -15.34
CA ILE A 202 21.27 -14.42 -14.38
C ILE A 202 21.40 -15.34 -13.16
N ASN A 203 21.54 -14.76 -11.97
CA ASN A 203 21.46 -15.49 -10.72
C ASN A 203 20.03 -15.32 -10.16
N TYR A 204 19.19 -16.35 -10.32
CA TYR A 204 17.76 -16.30 -9.98
C TYR A 204 17.48 -16.02 -8.49
N GLU A 205 18.34 -16.48 -7.57
CA GLU A 205 18.19 -16.20 -6.13
C GLU A 205 18.34 -14.71 -5.80
N HIS A 206 19.11 -13.97 -6.62
CA HIS A 206 19.34 -12.54 -6.45
C HIS A 206 18.34 -11.69 -7.25
N VAL A 207 17.48 -12.30 -8.07
CA VAL A 207 16.44 -11.57 -8.79
C VAL A 207 15.34 -11.15 -7.82
N PRO A 208 15.02 -9.85 -7.70
CA PRO A 208 13.92 -9.40 -6.85
C PRO A 208 12.59 -10.06 -7.23
N SER A 209 11.74 -10.42 -6.25
CA SER A 209 10.47 -11.13 -6.50
C SER A 209 9.58 -10.48 -7.56
N LYS A 210 9.43 -9.15 -7.56
CA LYS A 210 8.64 -8.45 -8.60
C LYS A 210 9.20 -8.69 -10.01
N ALA A 211 10.52 -8.69 -10.17
CA ALA A 211 11.15 -9.01 -11.45
C ALA A 211 11.02 -10.50 -11.76
N SER A 212 11.14 -11.37 -10.76
CA SER A 212 10.94 -12.82 -10.91
C SER A 212 9.56 -13.12 -11.49
N ILE A 213 8.51 -12.56 -10.88
CA ILE A 213 7.12 -12.71 -11.33
C ILE A 213 6.90 -12.07 -12.70
N LEU A 214 7.42 -10.86 -12.94
CA LEU A 214 7.22 -10.15 -14.20
C LEU A 214 7.84 -10.90 -15.39
N TYR A 215 9.04 -11.46 -15.21
CA TYR A 215 9.83 -12.06 -16.27
C TYR A 215 9.81 -13.58 -16.30
N ARG A 216 9.08 -14.26 -15.39
CA ARG A 216 9.00 -15.73 -15.28
C ARG A 216 8.79 -16.46 -16.61
N ARG A 217 7.87 -15.98 -17.45
CA ARG A 217 7.60 -16.58 -18.78
C ARG A 217 8.79 -16.45 -19.74
N ALA A 218 9.59 -15.41 -19.59
CA ALA A 218 10.82 -15.23 -20.36
C ALA A 218 11.93 -16.14 -19.84
N PHE A 219 12.07 -16.28 -18.52
CA PHE A 219 13.02 -17.23 -17.92
C PHE A 219 12.72 -18.67 -18.34
N LEU A 220 11.46 -19.11 -18.24
CA LEU A 220 11.05 -20.44 -18.70
C LEU A 220 11.34 -20.68 -20.20
N ARG A 221 11.12 -19.67 -21.04
CA ARG A 221 11.32 -19.79 -22.50
C ARG A 221 12.78 -19.88 -22.91
N HIS A 222 13.67 -19.19 -22.19
CA HIS A 222 15.05 -18.99 -22.62
C HIS A 222 16.09 -19.71 -21.76
N ASP A 223 15.73 -20.16 -20.57
CA ASP A 223 16.62 -20.82 -19.60
C ASP A 223 15.83 -21.78 -18.69
N GLU A 224 15.05 -22.66 -19.33
CA GLU A 224 14.11 -23.58 -18.70
C GLU A 224 14.74 -24.42 -17.59
N GLU A 225 15.86 -25.08 -17.87
CA GLU A 225 16.49 -26.03 -16.94
C GLU A 225 16.95 -25.36 -15.65
N ARG A 226 17.66 -24.21 -15.74
CA ARG A 226 18.18 -23.50 -14.57
C ARG A 226 17.06 -22.83 -13.79
N TYR A 227 16.06 -22.28 -14.48
CA TYR A 227 14.91 -21.68 -13.82
C TYR A 227 14.06 -22.75 -13.11
N ALA A 228 13.80 -23.89 -13.74
CA ALA A 228 13.10 -25.03 -13.11
C ALA A 228 13.89 -25.61 -11.93
N ALA A 229 15.23 -25.63 -11.99
CA ALA A 229 16.06 -25.99 -10.83
C ALA A 229 15.88 -25.01 -9.67
N TYR A 230 15.92 -23.70 -9.93
CA TYR A 230 15.68 -22.67 -8.93
C TYR A 230 14.29 -22.81 -8.28
N ILE A 231 13.25 -23.02 -9.09
CA ILE A 231 11.88 -23.24 -8.62
C ILE A 231 11.77 -24.49 -7.73
N ARG A 232 12.46 -25.59 -8.09
CA ARG A 232 12.54 -26.79 -7.23
C ARG A 232 13.21 -26.50 -5.89
N SER A 233 14.34 -25.77 -5.89
CA SER A 233 15.01 -25.38 -4.65
C SER A 233 14.15 -24.47 -3.76
N LEU A 234 13.34 -23.58 -4.35
CA LEU A 234 12.35 -22.80 -3.60
C LEU A 234 11.28 -23.69 -2.95
N ARG A 235 10.76 -24.66 -3.71
CA ARG A 235 9.74 -25.60 -3.23
C ARG A 235 10.26 -26.47 -2.09
N ASN A 236 11.52 -26.89 -2.16
CA ASN A 236 12.19 -27.67 -1.11
C ASN A 236 12.64 -26.84 0.09
N HIS A 237 12.36 -25.53 0.12
CA HIS A 237 12.81 -24.59 1.15
C HIS A 237 14.35 -24.48 1.28
N GLU A 238 15.10 -24.84 0.23
CA GLU A 238 16.56 -24.71 0.18
C GLU A 238 16.99 -23.25 0.00
N VAL A 239 16.17 -22.48 -0.73
CA VAL A 239 16.35 -21.04 -0.94
C VAL A 239 15.05 -20.31 -0.63
N LYS A 240 15.12 -19.00 -0.36
CA LYS A 240 13.94 -18.14 -0.11
C LYS A 240 13.80 -17.09 -1.19
N MET A 241 12.57 -16.87 -1.65
CA MET A 241 12.29 -15.77 -2.56
C MET A 241 12.26 -14.44 -1.80
N ASN A 242 12.94 -13.40 -2.32
CA ASN A 242 12.90 -12.07 -1.70
C ASN A 242 11.58 -11.34 -2.01
N THR A 243 10.56 -11.62 -1.20
CA THR A 243 9.19 -11.09 -1.28
C THR A 243 8.94 -9.86 -0.41
N SER A 244 9.99 -9.29 0.22
CA SER A 244 9.87 -8.17 1.17
C SER A 244 9.15 -6.92 0.63
N THR A 245 9.15 -6.73 -0.69
CA THR A 245 8.49 -5.60 -1.37
C THR A 245 7.28 -6.03 -2.21
N LEU A 246 6.93 -7.32 -2.18
CA LEU A 246 5.82 -7.90 -2.93
C LEU A 246 4.55 -7.86 -2.08
N TYR A 247 3.44 -7.45 -2.69
CA TYR A 247 2.14 -7.39 -2.03
C TYR A 247 1.19 -8.47 -2.57
N PRO A 248 0.18 -8.91 -1.79
CA PRO A 248 -0.76 -9.95 -2.23
C PRO A 248 -1.37 -9.66 -3.60
N HIS A 249 -1.83 -8.41 -3.83
CA HIS A 249 -2.44 -8.00 -5.09
C HIS A 249 -1.47 -8.05 -6.29
N ASP A 250 -0.15 -7.90 -6.09
CA ASP A 250 0.84 -8.05 -7.17
C ASP A 250 0.83 -9.49 -7.73
N ILE A 251 0.47 -10.48 -6.92
CA ILE A 251 0.38 -11.90 -7.30
C ILE A 251 -1.00 -12.21 -7.89
N ILE A 252 -2.07 -11.78 -7.20
CA ILE A 252 -3.46 -11.99 -7.65
C ILE A 252 -3.68 -11.43 -9.05
N ALA A 253 -3.25 -10.18 -9.30
CA ALA A 253 -3.39 -9.55 -10.62
C ALA A 253 -2.71 -10.39 -11.72
N ARG A 254 -1.58 -11.03 -11.42
CA ARG A 254 -0.86 -11.89 -12.38
C ARG A 254 -1.55 -13.21 -12.64
N TYR A 255 -2.29 -13.73 -11.66
CA TYR A 255 -3.14 -14.90 -11.83
C TYR A 255 -4.37 -14.57 -12.68
N ILE A 256 -5.02 -13.43 -12.42
CA ILE A 256 -6.16 -12.95 -13.21
C ILE A 256 -5.73 -12.72 -14.67
N ASP A 257 -4.60 -12.04 -14.90
CA ASP A 257 -4.02 -11.85 -16.24
C ASP A 257 -3.67 -13.19 -16.95
N ASN A 258 -3.42 -14.25 -16.17
CA ASN A 258 -3.11 -15.60 -16.67
C ASN A 258 -4.35 -16.48 -16.86
N GLY A 259 -5.58 -15.95 -16.71
CA GLY A 259 -6.79 -16.75 -16.80
C GLY A 259 -6.93 -17.80 -15.69
N LEU A 260 -6.31 -17.56 -14.53
CA LEU A 260 -6.29 -18.47 -13.37
C LEU A 260 -5.66 -19.85 -13.65
N GLU A 261 -4.83 -19.97 -14.69
CA GLU A 261 -4.01 -21.16 -14.88
C GLU A 261 -2.91 -21.25 -13.82
N TYR A 262 -2.70 -22.45 -13.27
CA TYR A 262 -1.68 -22.74 -12.26
C TYR A 262 -0.30 -22.24 -12.67
N ASP A 263 0.38 -21.53 -11.77
CA ASP A 263 1.71 -20.99 -11.98
C ASP A 263 2.56 -21.18 -10.72
N GLU A 264 3.49 -22.13 -10.79
CA GLU A 264 4.37 -22.49 -9.66
C GLU A 264 5.12 -21.29 -9.08
N THR A 265 5.54 -20.34 -9.93
CA THR A 265 6.28 -19.16 -9.46
C THR A 265 5.37 -18.26 -8.62
N LEU A 266 4.10 -18.13 -9.02
CA LEU A 266 3.11 -17.34 -8.28
C LEU A 266 2.71 -18.02 -6.97
N GLU A 267 2.53 -19.34 -6.96
CA GLU A 267 2.27 -20.11 -5.73
C GLU A 267 3.41 -19.95 -4.71
N LEU A 268 4.65 -20.17 -5.14
CA LEU A 268 5.81 -20.04 -4.27
C LEU A 268 6.00 -18.60 -3.81
N ALA A 269 5.72 -17.61 -4.65
CA ALA A 269 5.74 -16.21 -4.26
C ALA A 269 4.70 -15.91 -3.16
N TRP A 270 3.49 -16.48 -3.26
CA TRP A 270 2.43 -16.32 -2.28
C TRP A 270 2.79 -16.96 -0.93
N GLN A 271 3.33 -18.18 -0.97
CA GLN A 271 3.79 -18.90 0.23
C GLN A 271 4.94 -18.19 0.93
N ASN A 272 5.81 -17.50 0.16
CA ASN A 272 6.92 -16.74 0.71
C ASN A 272 6.54 -15.31 1.12
N LEU A 273 5.29 -14.85 0.97
CA LEU A 273 4.89 -13.53 1.48
C LEU A 273 5.13 -13.46 3.00
N PRO A 274 5.63 -12.34 3.53
CA PRO A 274 5.76 -12.16 4.99
C PRO A 274 4.42 -12.41 5.68
N ASP A 275 4.42 -13.03 6.85
CA ASP A 275 3.23 -13.22 7.68
C ASP A 275 3.19 -12.14 8.78
N TYR A 276 2.24 -11.21 8.68
CA TYR A 276 2.06 -10.15 9.69
C TYR A 276 1.05 -10.53 10.78
N THR A 277 0.52 -11.76 10.72
CA THR A 277 -0.41 -12.34 11.69
C THR A 277 0.27 -13.36 12.62
N GLU A 278 1.51 -13.73 12.32
CA GLU A 278 2.30 -14.69 13.08
C GLU A 278 2.42 -14.26 14.56
N GLU A 279 2.28 -15.23 15.47
CA GLU A 279 2.30 -15.03 16.93
C GLU A 279 1.18 -14.12 17.48
N LYS A 280 0.19 -13.76 16.66
CA LYS A 280 -0.99 -12.99 17.08
C LYS A 280 -2.17 -13.93 17.32
N ASN A 281 -2.68 -13.97 18.55
CA ASN A 281 -3.85 -14.78 18.94
C ASN A 281 -5.18 -14.03 18.72
N ASP A 282 -5.23 -13.10 17.78
CA ASP A 282 -6.46 -12.36 17.50
C ASP A 282 -7.47 -13.23 16.76
N ASN A 283 -8.70 -13.28 17.30
CA ASN A 283 -9.84 -13.82 16.58
C ASN A 283 -10.41 -12.74 15.64
N VAL A 284 -10.04 -12.76 14.35
CA VAL A 284 -10.42 -11.73 13.37
C VAL A 284 -11.44 -12.26 12.38
N LEU A 285 -12.56 -11.55 12.20
CA LEU A 285 -13.47 -11.80 11.09
C LEU A 285 -13.24 -10.76 9.98
N SER A 286 -12.84 -11.22 8.80
CA SER A 286 -12.70 -10.36 7.62
C SER A 286 -14.04 -10.12 6.95
N ILE A 287 -14.31 -8.87 6.59
CA ILE A 287 -15.48 -8.42 5.85
C ILE A 287 -14.96 -7.77 4.56
N ILE A 288 -15.32 -8.34 3.41
CA ILE A 288 -14.79 -7.91 2.11
C ILE A 288 -15.90 -7.24 1.30
N ASP A 289 -15.63 -6.00 0.89
CA ASP A 289 -16.47 -5.26 -0.04
C ASP A 289 -16.38 -5.86 -1.45
N VAL A 290 -17.53 -6.35 -1.91
CA VAL A 290 -17.73 -6.96 -3.22
C VAL A 290 -18.73 -6.15 -4.06
N SER A 291 -19.02 -4.91 -3.65
CA SER A 291 -19.96 -4.04 -4.33
C SER A 291 -19.46 -3.54 -5.70
N GLY A 292 -20.38 -3.04 -6.53
CA GLY A 292 -20.06 -2.56 -7.87
C GLY A 292 -18.96 -1.49 -7.95
N SER A 293 -18.78 -0.66 -6.92
CA SER A 293 -17.71 0.36 -6.90
C SER A 293 -16.31 -0.24 -6.82
N MET A 294 -16.18 -1.47 -6.31
CA MET A 294 -14.91 -2.19 -6.20
C MET A 294 -14.40 -2.69 -7.56
N PHE A 295 -15.25 -2.73 -8.59
CA PHE A 295 -14.86 -3.12 -9.96
C PHE A 295 -14.13 -2.03 -10.74
N GLN A 296 -13.92 -0.87 -10.13
CA GLN A 296 -13.17 0.23 -10.73
C GLN A 296 -11.66 -0.04 -10.70
N GLU A 297 -10.97 0.32 -11.79
CA GLU A 297 -9.51 0.31 -11.85
C GLU A 297 -8.92 1.25 -10.78
N VAL A 298 -7.91 0.77 -10.05
CA VAL A 298 -7.29 1.53 -8.96
C VAL A 298 -6.31 2.60 -9.43
N SER A 299 -5.90 2.54 -10.70
CA SER A 299 -4.98 3.50 -11.31
C SER A 299 -5.28 3.62 -12.80
N PRO A 300 -5.16 4.82 -13.40
CA PRO A 300 -5.32 4.99 -14.84
C PRO A 300 -4.37 4.16 -15.72
N ASN A 301 -3.29 3.62 -15.13
CA ASN A 301 -2.25 2.87 -15.83
C ASN A 301 -2.22 1.39 -15.41
N SER A 302 -3.27 0.87 -14.75
CA SER A 302 -3.33 -0.52 -14.31
C SER A 302 -4.70 -1.11 -14.60
N SER A 303 -4.72 -2.36 -15.09
CA SER A 303 -5.93 -3.17 -15.18
C SER A 303 -6.42 -3.69 -13.82
N THR A 304 -5.61 -3.52 -12.76
CA THR A 304 -5.97 -3.93 -11.40
C THR A 304 -7.18 -3.15 -10.90
N LYS A 305 -8.19 -3.87 -10.42
CA LYS A 305 -9.40 -3.33 -9.82
C LYS A 305 -9.30 -3.32 -8.29
N ALA A 306 -10.11 -2.50 -7.63
CA ALA A 306 -10.13 -2.47 -6.17
C ALA A 306 -10.58 -3.82 -5.56
N ILE A 307 -11.44 -4.55 -6.27
CA ILE A 307 -11.88 -5.90 -5.90
C ILE A 307 -10.72 -6.90 -5.91
N ASP A 308 -9.78 -6.81 -6.86
CA ASP A 308 -8.61 -7.70 -6.91
C ASP A 308 -7.72 -7.50 -5.68
N VAL A 309 -7.59 -6.25 -5.24
CA VAL A 309 -6.89 -5.89 -3.99
C VAL A 309 -7.64 -6.44 -2.79
N ALA A 310 -8.96 -6.23 -2.72
CA ALA A 310 -9.77 -6.64 -1.58
C ALA A 310 -9.79 -8.17 -1.41
N ILE A 311 -9.95 -8.92 -2.50
CA ILE A 311 -9.84 -10.39 -2.53
C ILE A 311 -8.42 -10.82 -2.15
N GLY A 312 -7.39 -10.19 -2.71
CA GLY A 312 -6.01 -10.53 -2.39
C GLY A 312 -5.66 -10.34 -0.93
N LEU A 313 -6.09 -9.24 -0.32
CA LEU A 313 -5.94 -9.03 1.12
C LEU A 313 -6.80 -10.02 1.91
N GLY A 314 -8.05 -10.22 1.51
CA GLY A 314 -8.98 -11.14 2.15
C GLY A 314 -8.48 -12.57 2.23
N ILE A 315 -8.05 -13.15 1.11
CA ILE A 315 -7.45 -14.49 1.06
C ILE A 315 -6.18 -14.51 1.90
N TYR A 316 -5.30 -13.51 1.75
CA TYR A 316 -4.06 -13.42 2.52
C TYR A 316 -4.32 -13.49 4.03
N PHE A 317 -5.33 -12.77 4.52
CA PHE A 317 -5.69 -12.77 5.94
C PHE A 317 -6.35 -14.06 6.37
N ALA A 318 -7.42 -14.45 5.71
CA ALA A 318 -8.21 -15.60 6.12
C ALA A 318 -7.37 -16.88 6.22
N GLU A 319 -6.37 -17.07 5.35
CA GLU A 319 -5.45 -18.22 5.41
C GLU A 319 -4.49 -18.22 6.61
N ARG A 320 -4.09 -17.03 7.07
CA ARG A 320 -3.00 -16.85 8.04
C ARG A 320 -3.50 -16.60 9.47
N ILE A 321 -4.68 -15.99 9.61
CA ILE A 321 -5.31 -15.86 10.92
C ILE A 321 -5.59 -17.23 11.54
N ASN A 322 -5.57 -17.26 12.86
CA ASN A 322 -5.92 -18.43 13.65
C ASN A 322 -7.34 -18.28 14.22
N GLY A 323 -7.92 -19.39 14.69
CA GLY A 323 -9.23 -19.40 15.32
C GLY A 323 -10.38 -19.76 14.38
N PRO A 324 -11.64 -19.59 14.83
CA PRO A 324 -12.83 -20.13 14.17
C PRO A 324 -13.10 -19.53 12.79
N TYR A 325 -12.61 -18.32 12.49
CA TYR A 325 -12.80 -17.66 11.21
C TYR A 325 -11.68 -17.93 10.19
N LYS A 326 -10.74 -18.83 10.51
CA LYS A 326 -9.70 -19.24 9.57
C LYS A 326 -10.32 -19.77 8.28
N ASN A 327 -9.79 -19.34 7.14
CA ASN A 327 -10.28 -19.59 5.79
C ASN A 327 -11.71 -19.08 5.52
N HIS A 328 -12.24 -18.15 6.31
CA HIS A 328 -13.55 -17.57 6.08
C HIS A 328 -13.49 -16.05 5.97
N PHE A 329 -14.40 -15.48 5.18
CA PHE A 329 -14.72 -14.05 5.21
C PHE A 329 -16.21 -13.85 4.96
N LEU A 330 -16.73 -12.71 5.40
CA LEU A 330 -18.11 -12.30 5.18
C LEU A 330 -18.15 -11.32 4.00
N THR A 331 -19.05 -11.54 3.03
CA THR A 331 -19.27 -10.56 1.96
C THR A 331 -20.01 -9.34 2.49
N PHE A 332 -19.64 -8.17 1.97
CA PHE A 332 -20.34 -6.93 2.24
C PHE A 332 -21.28 -6.64 1.08
N SER A 333 -22.53 -7.06 1.26
CA SER A 333 -23.66 -6.91 0.35
C SER A 333 -24.98 -6.81 1.13
N GLU A 334 -26.10 -6.60 0.44
CA GLU A 334 -27.46 -6.66 1.01
C GLU A 334 -27.85 -8.08 1.47
N GLU A 335 -27.20 -9.10 0.93
CA GLU A 335 -27.32 -10.50 1.34
C GLU A 335 -25.93 -11.03 1.73
N PRO A 336 -25.43 -10.69 2.95
CA PRO A 336 -24.12 -11.13 3.39
C PRO A 336 -24.01 -12.66 3.41
N GLU A 337 -22.97 -13.19 2.78
CA GLU A 337 -22.65 -14.61 2.72
C GLU A 337 -21.32 -14.85 3.44
N LEU A 338 -21.30 -15.83 4.34
CA LEU A 338 -20.06 -16.33 4.93
C LEU A 338 -19.41 -17.28 3.93
N VAL A 339 -18.36 -16.80 3.25
CA VAL A 339 -17.65 -17.55 2.22
C VAL A 339 -16.49 -18.30 2.87
N GLU A 340 -16.49 -19.63 2.70
CA GLU A 340 -15.36 -20.51 3.02
C GLU A 340 -14.42 -20.59 1.82
N ILE A 341 -13.16 -20.17 1.99
CA ILE A 341 -12.12 -20.23 0.97
C ILE A 341 -11.66 -21.67 0.81
N LYS A 342 -11.95 -22.23 -0.37
CA LYS A 342 -11.62 -23.62 -0.74
C LYS A 342 -10.61 -23.66 -1.87
N GLY A 343 -9.67 -24.59 -1.75
CA GLY A 343 -8.65 -24.86 -2.78
C GLY A 343 -7.31 -25.24 -2.15
N GLU A 344 -6.54 -26.07 -2.85
CA GLU A 344 -5.17 -26.41 -2.47
C GLU A 344 -4.19 -25.35 -2.97
N THR A 345 -4.45 -24.79 -4.15
CA THR A 345 -3.61 -23.76 -4.80
C THR A 345 -4.23 -22.38 -4.67
N LEU A 346 -3.42 -21.32 -4.75
CA LEU A 346 -3.92 -19.95 -4.80
C LEU A 346 -4.86 -19.75 -6.00
N ALA A 347 -4.53 -20.33 -7.16
CA ALA A 347 -5.39 -20.29 -8.35
C ALA A 347 -6.82 -20.81 -8.06
N GLN A 348 -6.93 -21.96 -7.38
CA GLN A 348 -8.21 -22.54 -7.00
C GLN A 348 -8.96 -21.67 -5.97
N LYS A 349 -8.24 -21.09 -5.01
CA LYS A 349 -8.84 -20.20 -4.01
C LYS A 349 -9.38 -18.92 -4.62
N ILE A 350 -8.63 -18.30 -5.54
CA ILE A 350 -9.11 -17.15 -6.31
C ILE A 350 -10.37 -17.55 -7.09
N PHE A 351 -10.33 -18.67 -7.81
CA PHE A 351 -11.48 -19.16 -8.56
C PHE A 351 -12.71 -19.40 -7.67
N ASN A 352 -12.53 -20.02 -6.51
CA ASN A 352 -13.60 -20.27 -5.54
C ASN A 352 -14.22 -18.94 -5.05
N VAL A 353 -13.40 -17.97 -4.65
CA VAL A 353 -13.86 -16.66 -4.19
C VAL A 353 -14.52 -15.85 -5.31
N SER A 354 -13.97 -15.89 -6.52
CA SER A 354 -14.49 -15.20 -7.70
C SER A 354 -15.85 -15.71 -8.19
N ASN A 355 -16.24 -16.93 -7.81
CA ASN A 355 -17.54 -17.51 -8.15
C ASN A 355 -18.57 -17.43 -7.00
N ALA A 356 -18.20 -16.88 -5.84
CA ALA A 356 -19.15 -16.67 -4.75
C ALA A 356 -20.22 -15.64 -5.15
N ASN A 357 -21.40 -15.68 -4.53
CA ASN A 357 -22.45 -14.71 -4.83
C ASN A 357 -22.10 -13.36 -4.19
N TRP A 358 -21.76 -12.40 -5.03
CA TRP A 358 -21.28 -11.10 -4.55
C TRP A 358 -22.38 -10.07 -4.32
N GLY A 359 -23.62 -10.30 -4.82
CA GLY A 359 -24.75 -9.37 -4.68
C GLY A 359 -24.62 -8.02 -5.41
N LEU A 360 -23.38 -7.52 -5.59
CA LEU A 360 -22.97 -6.28 -6.27
C LEU A 360 -23.57 -4.97 -5.70
N ASN A 361 -24.26 -5.04 -4.56
CA ASN A 361 -24.78 -3.92 -3.78
C ASN A 361 -24.04 -3.77 -2.43
N THR A 362 -24.33 -2.72 -1.67
CA THR A 362 -23.63 -2.36 -0.43
C THR A 362 -24.63 -2.25 0.71
N ASN A 363 -24.53 -3.09 1.74
CA ASN A 363 -25.27 -2.90 3.00
C ASN A 363 -24.44 -3.23 4.26
N ILE A 364 -23.73 -2.24 4.82
CA ILE A 364 -22.91 -2.43 6.01
C ILE A 364 -23.79 -2.64 7.24
N GLY A 365 -24.97 -2.01 7.26
CA GLY A 365 -25.97 -2.18 8.30
C GLY A 365 -26.39 -3.64 8.42
N ARG A 366 -26.66 -4.29 7.28
CA ARG A 366 -27.06 -5.69 7.22
C ARG A 366 -25.96 -6.63 7.63
N VAL A 367 -24.72 -6.42 7.18
CA VAL A 367 -23.54 -7.20 7.62
C VAL A 367 -23.45 -7.21 9.15
N PHE A 368 -23.55 -6.03 9.73
CA PHE A 368 -23.53 -5.83 11.16
C PHE A 368 -24.74 -6.46 11.88
N ASP A 369 -25.93 -6.33 11.30
CA ASP A 369 -27.15 -6.95 11.83
C ASP A 369 -27.07 -8.48 11.80
N VAL A 370 -26.57 -9.11 10.73
CA VAL A 370 -26.37 -10.57 10.66
C VAL A 370 -25.49 -11.05 11.82
N ILE A 371 -24.40 -10.34 12.10
CA ILE A 371 -23.48 -10.70 13.19
C ILE A 371 -24.20 -10.59 14.54
N LEU A 372 -24.90 -9.48 14.80
CA LEU A 372 -25.60 -9.28 16.07
C LEU A 372 -26.78 -10.25 16.25
N GLU A 373 -27.59 -10.45 15.21
CA GLU A 373 -28.70 -11.41 15.20
C GLU A 373 -28.19 -12.81 15.53
N THR A 374 -27.10 -13.25 14.91
CA THR A 374 -26.48 -14.55 15.20
C THR A 374 -26.06 -14.66 16.67
N VAL A 375 -25.44 -13.61 17.22
CA VAL A 375 -25.05 -13.55 18.64
C VAL A 375 -26.26 -13.70 19.57
N LEU A 376 -27.34 -13.00 19.26
CA LEU A 376 -28.57 -13.02 20.07
C LEU A 376 -29.31 -14.36 19.97
N GLU A 377 -29.48 -14.88 18.76
CA GLU A 377 -30.19 -16.14 18.50
C GLU A 377 -29.46 -17.35 19.12
N LYS A 378 -28.13 -17.37 18.99
CA LYS A 378 -27.30 -18.46 19.54
C LYS A 378 -26.91 -18.23 21.00
N LYS A 379 -27.26 -17.06 21.57
CA LYS A 379 -26.94 -16.67 22.95
C LYS A 379 -25.44 -16.77 23.25
N LEU A 380 -24.63 -16.31 22.31
CA LEU A 380 -23.17 -16.34 22.44
C LEU A 380 -22.71 -15.40 23.56
N THR A 381 -21.66 -15.78 24.25
CA THR A 381 -20.99 -14.92 25.23
C THR A 381 -20.03 -13.95 24.53
N GLN A 382 -19.67 -12.85 25.20
CA GLN A 382 -18.72 -11.87 24.65
C GLN A 382 -17.38 -12.50 24.21
N ALA A 383 -16.95 -13.57 24.87
CA ALA A 383 -15.70 -14.28 24.57
C ALA A 383 -15.77 -15.12 23.29
N GLU A 384 -16.97 -15.46 22.82
CA GLU A 384 -17.21 -16.24 21.59
C GLU A 384 -17.30 -15.35 20.33
N LEU A 385 -17.41 -14.03 20.51
CA LEU A 385 -17.40 -13.06 19.41
C LEU A 385 -15.99 -12.91 18.82
N PRO A 386 -15.87 -12.44 17.56
CA PRO A 386 -14.59 -12.00 17.04
C PRO A 386 -14.03 -10.89 17.93
N ASN A 387 -12.72 -10.91 18.19
CA ASN A 387 -12.06 -9.80 18.89
C ASN A 387 -11.97 -8.58 17.99
N LYS A 388 -11.80 -8.80 16.67
CA LYS A 388 -11.65 -7.73 15.68
C LYS A 388 -12.46 -8.01 14.42
N LEU A 389 -13.04 -6.97 13.84
CA LEU A 389 -13.61 -6.97 12.48
C LEU A 389 -12.64 -6.24 11.54
N LEU A 390 -12.25 -6.89 10.46
CA LEU A 390 -11.40 -6.31 9.42
C LEU A 390 -12.24 -5.98 8.19
N ILE A 391 -12.59 -4.71 8.00
CA ILE A 391 -13.43 -4.26 6.88
C ILE A 391 -12.54 -3.75 5.76
N ILE A 392 -12.52 -4.43 4.62
CA ILE A 392 -11.74 -4.06 3.43
C ILE A 392 -12.71 -3.49 2.39
N SER A 393 -12.70 -2.17 2.19
CA SER A 393 -13.72 -1.44 1.42
C SER A 393 -13.19 -0.12 0.85
N ASP A 394 -13.93 0.49 -0.07
CA ASP A 394 -13.76 1.89 -0.47
C ASP A 394 -14.40 2.90 0.52
N MET A 395 -14.98 2.39 1.61
CA MET A 395 -15.71 3.11 2.68
C MET A 395 -16.94 3.87 2.18
N GLN A 396 -17.48 3.53 1.01
CA GLN A 396 -18.75 4.07 0.50
C GLN A 396 -19.94 3.32 1.10
N PHE A 397 -20.05 3.33 2.42
CA PHE A 397 -21.15 2.69 3.14
C PHE A 397 -22.50 3.28 2.74
N ASP A 398 -23.55 2.50 2.89
CA ASP A 398 -24.94 2.83 2.66
C ASP A 398 -25.65 3.39 3.90
N HIS A 399 -26.78 4.04 3.67
CA HIS A 399 -27.55 4.69 4.71
C HIS A 399 -28.01 3.71 5.79
N VAL A 400 -27.71 4.03 7.05
CA VAL A 400 -28.25 3.34 8.22
C VAL A 400 -29.20 4.29 8.96
N GLU A 401 -30.37 3.80 9.33
CA GLU A 401 -31.35 4.56 10.10
C GLU A 401 -30.79 5.01 11.46
N GLY A 402 -31.32 6.13 11.99
CA GLY A 402 -31.02 6.60 13.35
C GLY A 402 -30.24 7.90 13.45
N GLY A 403 -29.86 8.52 12.32
CA GLY A 403 -29.25 9.86 12.31
C GLY A 403 -27.80 9.92 12.81
N TYR A 404 -27.14 8.75 12.89
CA TYR A 404 -25.72 8.61 13.23
C TYR A 404 -24.94 7.96 12.07
N THR A 405 -23.62 7.95 12.16
CA THR A 405 -22.79 7.17 11.22
C THR A 405 -23.03 5.67 11.39
N PRO A 406 -22.82 4.84 10.35
CA PRO A 406 -23.00 3.39 10.45
C PRO A 406 -22.28 2.75 11.65
N TYR A 407 -21.02 3.15 11.89
CA TYR A 407 -20.24 2.70 13.05
C TYR A 407 -20.92 3.05 14.38
N THR A 408 -21.36 4.31 14.54
CA THR A 408 -22.00 4.77 15.78
C THR A 408 -23.32 4.05 16.02
N THR A 409 -24.14 3.89 14.99
CA THR A 409 -25.40 3.15 15.09
C THR A 409 -25.15 1.73 15.56
N PHE A 410 -24.16 1.06 14.99
CA PHE A 410 -23.87 -0.33 15.33
C PHE A 410 -23.34 -0.51 16.75
N LYS A 411 -22.44 0.38 17.18
CA LYS A 411 -21.94 0.43 18.56
C LYS A 411 -23.09 0.54 19.57
N LEU A 412 -24.03 1.46 19.34
CA LEU A 412 -25.21 1.65 20.21
C LEU A 412 -26.12 0.41 20.23
N ARG A 413 -26.27 -0.30 19.10
CA ARG A 413 -27.05 -1.53 19.02
C ARG A 413 -26.42 -2.66 19.84
N TYR A 414 -25.10 -2.81 19.82
CA TYR A 414 -24.38 -3.76 20.67
C TYR A 414 -24.56 -3.46 22.14
N GLU A 415 -24.31 -2.20 22.54
CA GLU A 415 -24.44 -1.75 23.92
C GLU A 415 -25.86 -1.96 24.47
N LYS A 416 -26.89 -1.69 23.64
CA LYS A 416 -28.29 -1.93 24.00
C LYS A 416 -28.60 -3.39 24.36
N HIS A 417 -27.90 -4.34 23.75
CA HIS A 417 -28.07 -5.77 24.00
C HIS A 417 -27.06 -6.35 25.00
N GLY A 418 -26.26 -5.49 25.66
CA GLY A 418 -25.29 -5.91 26.67
C GLY A 418 -23.97 -6.46 26.11
N TYR A 419 -23.68 -6.22 24.83
CA TYR A 419 -22.43 -6.63 24.19
C TYR A 419 -21.51 -5.43 23.94
N GLN A 420 -20.22 -5.69 23.92
CA GLN A 420 -19.21 -4.77 23.43
C GLN A 420 -18.99 -5.05 21.94
N LEU A 421 -19.01 -3.98 21.15
CA LEU A 421 -18.67 -4.05 19.73
C LEU A 421 -17.22 -4.55 19.57
N PRO A 422 -16.95 -5.59 18.75
CA PRO A 422 -15.59 -5.99 18.40
C PRO A 422 -14.78 -4.80 17.86
N GLN A 423 -13.47 -4.81 18.07
CA GLN A 423 -12.63 -3.71 17.58
C GLN A 423 -12.66 -3.66 16.05
N VAL A 424 -12.80 -2.49 15.44
CA VAL A 424 -13.03 -2.38 14.00
C VAL A 424 -11.82 -1.78 13.29
N ILE A 425 -11.26 -2.52 12.34
CA ILE A 425 -10.19 -2.05 11.47
C ILE A 425 -10.82 -1.70 10.12
N PHE A 426 -10.82 -0.41 9.79
CA PHE A 426 -11.27 0.09 8.49
C PHE A 426 -10.07 0.16 7.54
N TRP A 427 -10.05 -0.73 6.56
CA TRP A 427 -9.04 -0.77 5.51
C TRP A 427 -9.56 -0.16 4.22
N GLN A 428 -9.18 1.09 3.98
CA GLN A 428 -9.55 1.87 2.82
C GLN A 428 -8.66 1.51 1.62
N VAL A 429 -9.24 0.92 0.57
CA VAL A 429 -8.49 0.48 -0.62
C VAL A 429 -8.64 1.41 -1.84
N ASN A 430 -9.67 2.26 -1.90
CA ASN A 430 -9.93 3.10 -3.06
C ASN A 430 -10.65 4.41 -2.72
N ALA A 431 -9.96 5.32 -2.03
CA ALA A 431 -10.54 6.61 -1.68
C ALA A 431 -10.74 7.51 -2.91
N GLN A 432 -11.98 7.96 -3.09
CA GLN A 432 -12.35 8.93 -4.14
C GLN A 432 -12.47 10.36 -3.60
N ARG A 433 -12.75 10.52 -2.30
CA ARG A 433 -12.99 11.79 -1.62
C ARG A 433 -12.44 11.72 -0.19
N VAL A 434 -12.23 12.88 0.42
CA VAL A 434 -11.88 12.95 1.86
C VAL A 434 -13.14 12.67 2.68
N GLN A 435 -13.21 11.45 3.19
CA GLN A 435 -14.31 10.94 3.98
C GLN A 435 -13.81 9.82 4.88
N VAL A 436 -14.25 9.80 6.14
CA VAL A 436 -13.82 8.79 7.10
C VAL A 436 -15.00 8.24 7.92
N PRO A 437 -14.99 6.95 8.27
CA PRO A 437 -16.10 6.31 9.01
C PRO A 437 -16.10 6.67 10.50
N VAL A 438 -14.95 7.12 11.03
CA VAL A 438 -14.72 7.40 12.46
C VAL A 438 -13.81 8.62 12.65
N THR A 439 -13.77 9.15 13.86
CA THR A 439 -12.95 10.27 14.29
C THR A 439 -11.74 9.83 15.14
N LEU A 440 -10.81 10.74 15.42
CA LEU A 440 -9.51 10.40 16.01
C LEU A 440 -9.58 9.70 17.39
N LEU A 441 -10.65 9.90 18.17
CA LEU A 441 -10.81 9.35 19.53
C LEU A 441 -11.85 8.22 19.62
N ASP A 442 -12.27 7.64 18.49
CA ASP A 442 -13.17 6.51 18.48
C ASP A 442 -12.44 5.24 18.94
N ASN A 443 -12.48 5.01 20.25
CA ASN A 443 -11.74 3.90 20.86
C ASN A 443 -12.15 2.55 20.30
N GLY A 444 -11.17 1.64 20.16
CA GLY A 444 -11.39 0.33 19.56
C GLY A 444 -11.47 0.35 18.03
N THR A 445 -11.05 1.43 17.38
CA THR A 445 -11.01 1.52 15.91
C THR A 445 -9.64 1.89 15.36
N ALA A 446 -9.34 1.41 14.15
CA ALA A 446 -8.14 1.76 13.40
C ALA A 446 -8.51 2.14 11.96
N LEU A 447 -7.79 3.12 11.40
CA LEU A 447 -7.89 3.53 10.01
C LEU A 447 -6.58 3.16 9.31
N ILE A 448 -6.63 2.31 8.29
CA ILE A 448 -5.47 1.97 7.45
C ILE A 448 -5.83 2.11 5.97
N SER A 449 -4.82 2.34 5.14
CA SER A 449 -5.04 2.52 3.70
C SER A 449 -3.98 1.83 2.84
N GLY A 450 -4.30 1.71 1.55
CA GLY A 450 -3.40 1.15 0.56
C GLY A 450 -3.42 -0.37 0.53
N TYR A 451 -2.36 -0.98 0.01
CA TYR A 451 -2.38 -2.40 -0.38
C TYR A 451 -1.35 -3.26 0.37
N SER A 452 -0.64 -2.66 1.32
CA SER A 452 0.46 -3.32 2.04
C SER A 452 -0.04 -3.92 3.36
N PRO A 453 0.11 -5.24 3.57
CA PRO A 453 -0.22 -5.89 4.85
C PRO A 453 0.64 -5.47 6.04
N ILE A 454 1.75 -4.75 5.81
CA ILE A 454 2.64 -4.29 6.88
C ILE A 454 1.93 -3.40 7.90
N THR A 455 0.86 -2.70 7.48
CA THR A 455 0.02 -1.81 8.30
C THR A 455 -0.55 -2.52 9.53
N LEU A 456 -0.77 -3.83 9.44
CA LEU A 456 -1.35 -4.61 10.52
C LEU A 456 -0.37 -5.01 11.60
N LYS A 457 0.94 -4.92 11.35
CA LYS A 457 1.96 -5.29 12.32
C LYS A 457 1.80 -4.53 13.64
N SER A 458 1.38 -3.27 13.59
CA SER A 458 1.12 -2.42 14.76
C SER A 458 -0.27 -2.65 15.38
N ILE A 459 -1.20 -3.27 14.65
CA ILE A 459 -2.62 -3.38 15.03
C ILE A 459 -2.94 -4.76 15.62
N LEU A 460 -2.41 -5.84 15.03
CA LEU A 460 -2.67 -7.20 15.50
C LEU A 460 -1.84 -7.58 16.74
N GLY A 461 -2.45 -8.37 17.62
CA GLY A 461 -1.96 -8.80 18.94
C GLY A 461 -2.16 -7.80 20.07
N ASN A 462 -2.63 -6.59 19.75
CA ASN A 462 -2.83 -5.53 20.73
C ASN A 462 -4.31 -5.13 20.79
N VAL A 463 -4.72 -4.58 21.93
CA VAL A 463 -5.98 -3.83 22.01
C VAL A 463 -5.80 -2.56 21.21
N ILE A 464 -6.68 -2.31 20.25
CA ILE A 464 -6.70 -1.06 19.48
C ILE A 464 -7.14 0.10 20.40
N PRO A 465 -6.27 1.09 20.71
CA PRO A 465 -6.64 2.23 21.52
C PRO A 465 -7.62 3.13 20.77
N ASN A 466 -7.17 3.82 19.72
CA ASN A 466 -7.95 4.66 18.81
C ASN A 466 -7.14 4.91 17.51
N PRO A 467 -7.73 5.49 16.45
CA PRO A 467 -7.03 5.69 15.18
C PRO A 467 -5.77 6.56 15.27
N TYR A 468 -5.77 7.59 16.14
CA TYR A 468 -4.65 8.50 16.29
C TYR A 468 -3.41 7.82 16.87
N GLU A 469 -3.60 7.05 17.94
CA GLU A 469 -2.53 6.28 18.59
C GLU A 469 -1.98 5.17 17.66
N ILE A 470 -2.83 4.56 16.84
CA ILE A 470 -2.37 3.62 15.79
C ILE A 470 -1.47 4.34 14.78
N MET A 471 -1.87 5.53 14.29
CA MET A 471 -1.01 6.33 13.43
C MET A 471 0.32 6.65 14.11
N LEU A 472 0.30 7.15 15.35
CA LEU A 472 1.51 7.47 16.11
C LEU A 472 2.43 6.25 16.24
N SER A 473 1.91 5.11 16.69
CA SER A 473 2.72 3.87 16.83
C SER A 473 3.32 3.38 15.50
N THR A 474 2.70 3.74 14.37
CA THR A 474 3.17 3.37 13.03
C THR A 474 4.29 4.29 12.54
N VAL A 475 4.21 5.60 12.82
CA VAL A 475 5.12 6.60 12.23
C VAL A 475 6.14 7.19 13.22
N MET A 476 5.95 7.01 14.53
CA MET A 476 6.88 7.40 15.59
C MET A 476 7.89 6.28 15.85
N THR A 477 8.63 5.92 14.81
CA THR A 477 9.64 4.86 14.86
C THR A 477 11.01 5.41 14.47
N PRO A 478 12.12 4.76 14.87
CA PRO A 478 13.47 5.15 14.48
C PRO A 478 13.64 5.27 12.96
N ARG A 479 12.86 4.49 12.19
CA ARG A 479 12.84 4.53 10.74
C ARG A 479 12.48 5.92 10.22
N TYR A 480 11.53 6.62 10.83
CA TYR A 480 11.08 7.95 10.39
C TYR A 480 11.63 9.10 11.25
N ASP A 481 12.15 8.82 12.45
CA ASP A 481 12.93 9.79 13.22
C ASP A 481 14.12 10.33 12.41
N TYR A 482 14.81 9.44 11.69
CA TYR A 482 15.92 9.80 10.82
C TYR A 482 15.55 10.92 9.82
N ALA A 483 14.36 10.85 9.21
CA ALA A 483 13.93 11.89 8.27
C ALA A 483 13.80 13.27 8.95
N ILE A 484 13.23 13.30 10.15
CA ILE A 484 13.01 14.54 10.91
C ILE A 484 14.34 15.10 11.42
N GLU A 485 15.22 14.24 11.93
CA GLU A 485 16.56 14.64 12.37
C GLU A 485 17.39 15.27 11.24
N GLN A 486 17.33 14.71 10.01
CA GLN A 486 18.06 15.26 8.87
C GLN A 486 17.56 16.64 8.45
N ILE A 487 16.28 16.95 8.68
CA ILE A 487 15.71 18.25 8.31
C ILE A 487 16.01 19.31 9.36
N ASN A 488 16.14 18.90 10.62
CA ASN A 488 16.46 19.78 11.73
C ASN A 488 17.95 20.12 11.85
N LYS A 489 18.85 19.30 11.28
CA LYS A 489 20.26 19.63 11.05
C LYS A 489 20.40 20.72 10.02
#